data_AF-A0A200Q0N8-F1
#
_entry.id   AF-A0A200Q0N8-F1
#
_cell.length_a   1.000
_cell.length_b   1.000
_cell.length_c   1.000
_cell.angle_alpha   90.00
_cell.angle_beta   90.00
_cell.angle_gamma   90.00
#
_symmetry.space_group_name_H-M   'P 1'
#
loop_
_entity.id
_entity.type
_entity.pdbx_description
1 polymer ?
#
loop_
_entity_poly.entity_id
_entity_poly.type
_entity_poly.pdbx_seq_one_letter_code
_entity_poly.pdbx_strand_id
1 'polypeptide(L)'
;MGSETTIKIPIVDLSSQNLEPGTDNWFSVQTQVCEALEEYGCFEAIYDEVPLELHNAMFNAIQEVLDLPLETKIQNKPDKHFFGYFEESPASPISEGTGIYGAPVLEQVQSFTKLMWPQGNDPFCETVHSFSNRVLDLAKKVMGIIFEGYGVQKYYDSHAESITALLRVNKYRGPAEINNHEAMIVIPSHTDKTFVTILQQNHVNGLEIKPRNGEWVSVTPLAGSSIVMIGDAFLAWSNGRLHSPEHRVVHKGDKTRYSLALFTFSKNLVQAPEELVDDEEHPLMFKPFDNIGLIDFYYTEEGQKVESPLKAYCGV
;
A
#
# COMPACT_ATOMS: atom_id res chain seq x y z
N MET A 1 10.89 -28.32 25.15
CA MET A 1 11.22 -27.42 24.03
C MET A 1 9.91 -27.12 23.31
N GLY A 2 9.26 -26.02 23.67
CA GLY A 2 8.06 -25.57 22.96
C GLY A 2 8.49 -25.06 21.60
N SER A 3 7.87 -25.52 20.52
CA SER A 3 8.06 -24.92 19.21
C SER A 3 7.59 -23.47 19.30
N GLU A 4 8.51 -22.51 19.18
CA GLU A 4 8.13 -21.11 18.93
C GLU A 4 7.33 -21.10 17.63
N THR A 5 6.01 -21.01 17.73
CA THR A 5 5.14 -20.79 16.60
C THR A 5 5.45 -19.41 16.06
N THR A 6 6.21 -19.35 14.97
CA THR A 6 6.47 -18.10 14.25
C THR A 6 5.14 -17.53 13.78
N ILE A 7 4.76 -16.37 14.30
CA ILE A 7 3.56 -15.65 13.86
C ILE A 7 3.72 -15.33 12.37
N LYS A 8 2.68 -15.63 11.59
CA LYS A 8 2.60 -15.32 10.16
C LYS A 8 1.35 -14.48 9.91
N ILE A 9 1.42 -13.59 8.94
CA ILE A 9 0.23 -12.88 8.47
C ILE A 9 -0.75 -13.87 7.81
N PRO A 10 -2.07 -13.63 7.88
CA PRO A 10 -3.06 -14.47 7.21
C PRO A 10 -2.83 -14.51 5.69
N ILE A 11 -3.19 -15.63 5.06
CA ILE A 11 -3.24 -15.77 3.60
C ILE A 11 -4.70 -15.91 3.20
N VAL A 12 -5.16 -15.10 2.27
CA VAL A 12 -6.55 -15.12 1.78
C VAL A 12 -6.53 -15.35 0.26
N ASP A 13 -7.31 -16.33 -0.19
CA ASP A 13 -7.48 -16.62 -1.60
C ASP A 13 -8.63 -15.78 -2.19
N LEU A 14 -8.27 -14.79 -3.01
CA LEU A 14 -9.17 -13.89 -3.71
C LEU A 14 -9.25 -14.19 -5.21
N SER A 15 -8.95 -15.44 -5.60
CA SER A 15 -9.12 -15.89 -6.98
C SER A 15 -10.59 -15.90 -7.41
N SER A 16 -10.84 -15.67 -8.69
CA SER A 16 -12.20 -15.54 -9.27
C SER A 16 -13.16 -16.68 -8.89
N GLN A 17 -12.67 -17.92 -8.84
CA GLN A 17 -13.41 -19.12 -8.48
C GLN A 17 -13.98 -19.09 -7.04
N ASN A 18 -13.42 -18.27 -6.15
CA ASN A 18 -13.80 -18.21 -4.74
C ASN A 18 -14.79 -17.09 -4.42
N LEU A 19 -15.15 -16.24 -5.40
CA LEU A 19 -15.74 -14.92 -5.12
C LEU A 19 -17.15 -14.73 -5.69
N GLU A 20 -17.95 -15.79 -5.80
CA GLU A 20 -19.36 -15.67 -6.18
C GLU A 20 -20.18 -15.11 -5.01
N PRO A 21 -20.76 -13.90 -5.10
CA PRO A 21 -21.46 -13.27 -3.98
C PRO A 21 -22.65 -14.10 -3.49
N GLY A 22 -22.85 -14.13 -2.17
CA GLY A 22 -23.96 -14.86 -1.54
C GLY A 22 -23.77 -16.37 -1.41
N THR A 23 -22.61 -16.91 -1.78
CA THR A 23 -22.24 -18.32 -1.53
C THR A 23 -21.59 -18.49 -0.15
N ASP A 24 -21.62 -19.71 0.40
CA ASP A 24 -20.92 -20.03 1.67
C ASP A 24 -19.42 -19.70 1.60
N ASN A 25 -18.81 -19.89 0.43
CA ASN A 25 -17.41 -19.56 0.21
C ASN A 25 -17.16 -18.05 0.26
N TRP A 26 -18.06 -17.24 -0.33
CA TRP A 26 -17.99 -15.78 -0.24
C TRP A 26 -18.06 -15.28 1.21
N PHE A 27 -19.01 -15.80 2.01
CA PHE A 27 -19.10 -15.43 3.43
C PHE A 27 -17.84 -15.82 4.23
N SER A 28 -17.27 -16.98 3.92
CA SER A 28 -16.00 -17.42 4.51
C SER A 28 -14.84 -16.48 4.16
N VAL A 29 -14.71 -16.11 2.88
CA VAL A 29 -13.68 -15.15 2.43
C VAL A 29 -13.89 -13.78 3.06
N GLN A 30 -15.13 -13.29 3.10
CA GLN A 30 -15.47 -12.02 3.75
C GLN A 30 -15.04 -12.02 5.23
N THR A 31 -15.34 -13.09 5.95
CA THR A 31 -14.96 -13.25 7.36
C THR A 31 -13.44 -13.22 7.52
N GLN A 32 -12.71 -14.00 6.71
CA GLN A 32 -11.24 -14.03 6.73
C GLN A 32 -10.62 -12.67 6.43
N VAL A 33 -11.17 -11.91 5.47
CA VAL A 33 -10.70 -10.56 5.14
C VAL A 33 -10.95 -9.60 6.31
N CYS A 34 -12.16 -9.57 6.86
CA CYS A 34 -12.48 -8.70 7.99
C CYS A 34 -11.59 -9.01 9.21
N GLU A 35 -11.50 -10.27 9.63
CA GLU A 35 -10.68 -10.68 10.78
C GLU A 35 -9.20 -10.36 10.57
N ALA A 36 -8.66 -10.63 9.37
CA ALA A 36 -7.28 -10.33 9.07
C ALA A 36 -6.98 -8.82 9.14
N LEU A 37 -7.90 -7.99 8.63
CA LEU A 37 -7.71 -6.54 8.61
C LEU A 37 -8.01 -5.86 9.95
N GLU A 38 -8.84 -6.46 10.80
CA GLU A 38 -9.09 -5.99 12.17
C GLU A 38 -7.93 -6.35 13.10
N GLU A 39 -7.39 -7.57 13.01
CA GLU A 39 -6.37 -8.06 13.94
C GLU A 39 -4.93 -7.82 13.48
N TYR A 40 -4.68 -7.98 12.18
CA TYR A 40 -3.34 -7.82 11.61
C TYR A 40 -3.18 -6.52 10.84
N GLY A 41 -4.27 -5.91 10.39
CA GLY A 41 -4.23 -4.75 9.50
C GLY A 41 -3.69 -5.07 8.10
N CYS A 42 -3.43 -6.35 7.82
CA CYS A 42 -2.89 -6.82 6.56
C CYS A 42 -3.13 -8.33 6.36
N PHE A 43 -3.02 -8.78 5.12
CA PHE A 43 -2.93 -10.19 4.77
C PHE A 43 -2.18 -10.35 3.44
N GLU A 44 -1.76 -11.58 3.15
CA GLU A 44 -1.25 -11.96 1.84
C GLU A 44 -2.40 -12.46 0.95
N ALA A 45 -2.60 -11.83 -0.19
CA ALA A 45 -3.61 -12.16 -1.16
C ALA A 45 -3.06 -13.05 -2.28
N ILE A 46 -3.74 -14.17 -2.53
CA ILE A 46 -3.63 -14.91 -3.79
C ILE A 46 -4.67 -14.33 -4.75
N TYR A 47 -4.23 -13.87 -5.92
CA TYR A 47 -5.09 -13.18 -6.87
C TYR A 47 -4.70 -13.54 -8.31
N ASP A 48 -5.62 -14.17 -9.04
CA ASP A 48 -5.41 -14.75 -10.37
C ASP A 48 -5.47 -13.73 -11.51
N GLU A 49 -6.03 -12.55 -11.27
CA GLU A 49 -6.12 -11.46 -12.25
C GLU A 49 -4.82 -10.64 -12.36
N VAL A 50 -3.72 -11.02 -11.72
CA VAL A 50 -2.39 -10.48 -12.03
C VAL A 50 -1.50 -11.62 -12.53
N PRO A 51 -1.47 -11.88 -13.84
CA PRO A 51 -0.66 -12.96 -14.41
C PRO A 51 0.82 -12.78 -14.09
N LEU A 52 1.53 -13.88 -13.90
CA LEU A 52 2.95 -13.86 -13.58
C LEU A 52 3.79 -13.16 -14.66
N GLU A 53 3.37 -13.24 -15.92
CA GLU A 53 3.98 -12.54 -17.05
C GLU A 53 3.91 -11.02 -16.87
N LEU A 54 2.75 -10.49 -16.46
CA LEU A 54 2.56 -9.06 -16.21
C LEU A 54 3.33 -8.60 -14.97
N HIS A 55 3.32 -9.41 -13.91
CA HIS A 55 4.14 -9.18 -12.72
C HIS A 55 5.63 -9.05 -13.11
N ASN A 56 6.17 -10.02 -13.87
CA ASN A 56 7.57 -10.01 -14.29
C ASN A 56 7.88 -8.83 -15.23
N ALA A 57 6.98 -8.50 -16.16
CA ALA A 57 7.10 -7.33 -17.02
C ALA A 57 7.16 -6.04 -16.19
N MET A 58 6.33 -5.91 -15.15
CA MET A 58 6.36 -4.76 -14.25
C MET A 58 7.69 -4.67 -13.49
N PHE A 59 8.26 -5.78 -13.01
CA PHE A 59 9.58 -5.77 -12.37
C PHE A 59 10.73 -5.41 -13.31
N ASN A 60 10.60 -5.69 -14.62
CA ASN A 60 11.54 -5.17 -15.62
C ASN A 60 11.35 -3.66 -15.82
N ALA A 61 10.11 -3.18 -15.89
CA ALA A 61 9.78 -1.75 -16.01
C ALA A 61 10.30 -0.91 -14.83
N ILE A 62 10.26 -1.44 -13.59
CA ILE A 62 10.87 -0.79 -12.42
C ILE A 62 12.37 -0.55 -12.63
N GLN A 63 13.09 -1.57 -13.09
CA GLN A 63 14.53 -1.46 -13.33
C GLN A 63 14.80 -0.42 -14.41
N GLU A 64 14.05 -0.48 -15.51
CA GLU A 64 14.18 0.45 -16.62
C GLU A 64 14.04 1.92 -16.20
N VAL A 65 13.02 2.26 -15.39
CA VAL A 65 12.81 3.64 -14.93
C VAL A 65 13.82 4.08 -13.87
N LEU A 66 14.27 3.17 -13.00
CA LEU A 66 15.23 3.51 -11.94
C LEU A 66 16.69 3.52 -12.42
N ASP A 67 17.00 2.91 -13.55
CA ASP A 67 18.32 2.96 -14.20
C ASP A 67 18.49 4.18 -15.12
N LEU A 68 17.45 5.01 -15.28
CA LEU A 68 17.57 6.30 -15.96
C LEU A 68 18.55 7.25 -15.24
N PRO A 69 19.18 8.19 -15.97
CA PRO A 69 20.03 9.21 -15.38
C PRO A 69 19.31 9.99 -14.27
N LEU A 70 20.05 10.38 -13.23
CA LEU A 70 19.50 11.12 -12.10
C LEU A 70 18.82 12.41 -12.57
N GLU A 71 19.41 13.14 -13.53
CA GLU A 71 18.82 14.37 -14.06
C GLU A 71 17.42 14.18 -14.67
N THR A 72 17.12 12.97 -15.17
CA THR A 72 15.81 12.60 -15.71
C THR A 72 14.86 12.23 -14.57
N LYS A 73 15.29 11.38 -13.64
CA LYS A 73 14.45 10.90 -12.54
C LYS A 73 13.96 12.06 -11.66
N ILE A 74 14.83 13.04 -11.37
CA ILE A 74 14.47 14.22 -10.56
C ILE A 74 13.48 15.17 -11.25
N GLN A 75 13.14 14.98 -12.53
CA GLN A 75 12.09 15.75 -13.18
C GLN A 75 10.70 15.36 -12.65
N ASN A 76 10.53 14.15 -12.11
CA ASN A 76 9.28 13.74 -11.47
C ASN A 76 9.15 14.37 -10.07
N LYS A 77 8.83 15.66 -10.02
CA LYS A 77 8.63 16.45 -8.81
C LYS A 77 7.23 17.09 -8.82
N PRO A 78 6.18 16.33 -8.45
CA PRO A 78 4.87 16.92 -8.24
C PRO A 78 4.89 17.87 -7.05
N ASP A 79 3.96 18.82 -7.01
CA ASP A 79 3.83 19.80 -5.93
C ASP A 79 3.52 19.16 -4.56
N LYS A 80 3.06 17.91 -4.56
CA LYS A 80 2.75 17.14 -3.36
C LYS A 80 3.95 16.31 -2.90
N HIS A 81 4.36 16.51 -1.64
CA HIS A 81 5.28 15.61 -0.95
C HIS A 81 4.78 14.17 -1.08
N PHE A 82 5.67 13.17 -1.13
CA PHE A 82 5.39 11.75 -1.40
C PHE A 82 5.23 11.37 -2.88
N PHE A 83 4.69 12.21 -3.77
CA PHE A 83 4.15 11.71 -5.05
C PHE A 83 5.21 11.52 -6.16
N GLY A 84 6.42 12.02 -5.95
CA GLY A 84 7.48 12.08 -6.97
C GLY A 84 8.64 11.11 -6.78
N TYR A 85 9.77 11.46 -7.41
CA TYR A 85 11.06 10.85 -7.17
C TYR A 85 11.57 11.18 -5.76
N PHE A 86 12.19 10.20 -5.12
CA PHE A 86 12.94 10.36 -3.88
C PHE A 86 14.23 9.55 -3.96
N GLU A 87 15.22 10.00 -3.20
CA GLU A 87 16.52 9.37 -3.03
C GLU A 87 16.84 9.22 -1.53
N GLU A 88 17.82 8.38 -1.21
CA GLU A 88 19.05 8.84 -0.60
C GLU A 88 18.91 9.80 0.58
N SER A 89 18.43 9.37 1.75
CA SER A 89 18.40 10.25 2.92
C SER A 89 18.98 9.60 4.17
N PRO A 90 19.41 10.36 5.19
CA PRO A 90 19.83 9.79 6.47
C PRO A 90 18.77 8.90 7.13
N ALA A 91 17.48 9.17 6.88
CA ALA A 91 16.37 8.38 7.41
C ALA A 91 16.04 7.15 6.53
N SER A 92 16.40 7.18 5.26
CA SER A 92 16.25 6.07 4.33
C SER A 92 17.51 5.90 3.49
N PRO A 93 18.58 5.38 4.13
CA PRO A 93 19.83 5.16 3.45
C PRO A 93 19.58 4.10 2.38
N ILE A 94 20.33 4.08 1.28
CA ILE A 94 20.31 2.97 0.30
C ILE A 94 19.04 2.79 -0.53
N SER A 95 18.05 3.68 -0.38
CA SER A 95 16.76 3.60 -1.06
C SER A 95 16.57 4.69 -2.11
N GLU A 96 16.02 4.34 -3.26
CA GLU A 96 15.49 5.30 -4.21
C GLU A 96 14.15 4.81 -4.77
N GLY A 97 13.37 5.73 -5.33
CA GLY A 97 12.10 5.35 -5.94
C GLY A 97 11.40 6.52 -6.62
N THR A 98 10.30 6.22 -7.28
CA THR A 98 9.49 7.23 -7.96
C THR A 98 8.02 6.87 -7.92
N GLY A 99 7.16 7.88 -7.78
CA GLY A 99 5.71 7.74 -7.81
C GLY A 99 5.11 8.06 -9.18
N ILE A 100 4.16 7.26 -9.63
CA ILE A 100 3.38 7.45 -10.85
C ILE A 100 1.93 7.72 -10.41
N TYR A 101 1.59 9.00 -10.24
CA TYR A 101 0.25 9.39 -9.78
C TYR A 101 -0.78 9.19 -10.88
N GLY A 102 -1.89 8.54 -10.54
CA GLY A 102 -2.91 8.16 -11.51
C GLY A 102 -2.46 7.04 -12.43
N ALA A 103 -1.60 6.12 -11.99
CA ALA A 103 -1.11 5.01 -12.82
C ALA A 103 -2.23 4.13 -13.48
N PRO A 104 -3.43 4.00 -12.91
CA PRO A 104 -4.57 3.37 -13.61
C PRO A 104 -5.24 4.23 -14.69
N VAL A 105 -4.82 5.49 -14.88
CA VAL A 105 -5.34 6.42 -15.88
C VAL A 105 -4.31 6.57 -16.99
N LEU A 106 -4.64 6.08 -18.20
CA LEU A 106 -3.72 6.01 -19.33
C LEU A 106 -3.02 7.35 -19.63
N GLU A 107 -3.76 8.46 -19.65
CA GLU A 107 -3.22 9.80 -19.93
C GLU A 107 -2.14 10.23 -18.93
N GLN A 108 -2.29 9.84 -17.66
CA GLN A 108 -1.33 10.15 -16.59
C GLN A 108 -0.05 9.32 -16.75
N VAL A 109 -0.18 8.02 -17.07
CA VAL A 109 0.97 7.16 -17.35
C VAL A 109 1.70 7.63 -18.61
N GLN A 110 0.98 8.02 -19.65
CA GLN A 110 1.58 8.59 -20.87
C GLN A 110 2.35 9.89 -20.56
N SER A 111 1.81 10.74 -19.70
CA SER A 111 2.46 11.98 -19.27
C SER A 111 3.75 11.69 -18.49
N PHE A 112 3.69 10.76 -17.52
CA PHE A 112 4.88 10.29 -16.80
C PHE A 112 5.91 9.66 -17.75
N THR A 113 5.47 8.85 -18.71
CA THR A 113 6.33 8.17 -19.68
C THR A 113 7.05 9.18 -20.57
N LYS A 114 6.35 10.21 -21.05
CA LYS A 114 6.97 11.30 -21.82
C LYS A 114 7.97 12.12 -21.01
N LEU A 115 7.71 12.28 -19.70
CA LEU A 115 8.63 12.96 -18.80
C LEU A 115 9.95 12.19 -18.63
N MET A 116 9.86 10.86 -18.47
CA MET A 116 11.02 9.97 -18.30
C MET A 116 11.72 9.66 -19.63
N TRP A 117 10.96 9.51 -20.72
CA TRP A 117 11.43 9.24 -22.08
C TRP A 117 10.76 10.22 -23.05
N PRO A 118 11.40 11.36 -23.38
CA PRO A 118 10.84 12.33 -24.32
C PRO A 118 10.53 11.77 -25.72
N GLN A 119 11.18 10.67 -26.11
CA GLN A 119 10.94 9.96 -27.37
C GLN A 119 9.79 8.93 -27.28
N GLY A 120 9.21 8.75 -26.10
CA GLY A 120 8.21 7.72 -25.82
C GLY A 120 8.80 6.39 -25.35
N ASN A 121 7.96 5.60 -24.69
CA ASN A 121 8.25 4.22 -24.28
C ASN A 121 6.91 3.48 -24.10
N ASP A 122 6.30 3.09 -25.22
CA ASP A 122 4.98 2.45 -25.23
C ASP A 122 4.93 1.14 -24.42
N PRO A 123 5.93 0.23 -24.50
CA PRO A 123 5.93 -0.98 -23.67
C PRO A 123 5.92 -0.70 -22.17
N PHE A 124 6.68 0.29 -21.69
CA PHE A 124 6.64 0.73 -20.30
C PHE A 124 5.25 1.26 -19.93
N CYS A 125 4.70 2.16 -20.75
CA CYS A 125 3.40 2.77 -20.52
C CYS A 125 2.28 1.72 -20.45
N GLU A 126 2.23 0.79 -21.40
CA GLU A 126 1.25 -0.30 -21.44
C GLU A 126 1.38 -1.23 -20.24
N THR A 127 2.61 -1.59 -19.87
CA THR A 127 2.89 -2.46 -18.72
C THR A 127 2.42 -1.81 -17.42
N VAL A 128 2.81 -0.57 -17.16
CA VAL A 128 2.43 0.18 -15.94
C VAL A 128 0.92 0.35 -15.85
N HIS A 129 0.28 0.73 -16.96
CA HIS A 129 -1.16 0.95 -16.99
C HIS A 129 -1.94 -0.35 -16.76
N SER A 130 -1.58 -1.43 -17.47
CA SER A 130 -2.22 -2.75 -17.33
C SER A 130 -2.06 -3.31 -15.92
N PHE A 131 -0.83 -3.26 -15.38
CA PHE A 131 -0.53 -3.69 -14.02
C PHE A 131 -1.32 -2.90 -12.98
N SER A 132 -1.29 -1.57 -13.07
CA SER A 132 -1.92 -0.70 -12.08
C SER A 132 -3.45 -0.84 -12.05
N ASN A 133 -4.09 -1.08 -13.20
CA ASN A 133 -5.53 -1.37 -13.25
C ASN A 133 -5.88 -2.66 -12.51
N ARG A 134 -5.19 -3.77 -12.80
CA ARG A 134 -5.44 -5.06 -12.14
C ARG A 134 -5.18 -5.01 -10.64
N VAL A 135 -4.14 -4.29 -10.21
CA VAL A 135 -3.84 -4.11 -8.77
C VAL A 135 -4.85 -3.15 -8.10
N LEU A 136 -5.36 -2.14 -8.81
CA LEU A 136 -6.43 -1.29 -8.30
C LEU A 136 -7.73 -2.09 -8.14
N ASP A 137 -8.04 -2.99 -9.06
CA ASP A 137 -9.20 -3.87 -8.97
C ASP A 137 -9.13 -4.77 -7.73
N LEU A 138 -7.94 -5.28 -7.38
CA LEU A 138 -7.72 -5.98 -6.11
C LEU A 138 -8.03 -5.07 -4.91
N ALA A 139 -7.50 -3.84 -4.89
CA ALA A 139 -7.76 -2.90 -3.79
C ALA A 139 -9.25 -2.58 -3.64
N LYS A 140 -9.95 -2.30 -4.76
CA LYS A 140 -11.40 -2.05 -4.78
C LYS A 140 -12.20 -3.27 -4.33
N LYS A 141 -11.79 -4.47 -4.75
CA LYS A 141 -12.40 -5.72 -4.31
C LYS A 141 -12.31 -5.92 -2.80
N VAL A 142 -11.14 -5.66 -2.21
CA VAL A 142 -10.98 -5.70 -0.75
C VAL A 142 -11.86 -4.66 -0.06
N MET A 143 -11.92 -3.43 -0.57
CA MET A 143 -12.83 -2.41 -0.05
C MET A 143 -14.28 -2.89 -0.12
N GLY A 144 -14.73 -3.45 -1.24
CA GLY A 144 -16.10 -3.97 -1.40
C GLY A 144 -16.44 -5.07 -0.38
N ILE A 145 -15.51 -6.00 -0.15
CA ILE A 145 -15.68 -7.05 0.87
C ILE A 145 -15.89 -6.44 2.27
N ILE A 146 -15.10 -5.42 2.64
CA ILE A 146 -15.24 -4.73 3.92
C ILE A 146 -16.56 -3.95 4.01
N PHE A 147 -16.95 -3.24 2.95
CA PHE A 147 -18.19 -2.48 2.94
C PHE A 147 -19.41 -3.41 3.11
N GLU A 148 -19.39 -4.58 2.49
CA GLU A 148 -20.42 -5.59 2.68
C GLU A 148 -20.37 -6.20 4.08
N GLY A 149 -19.18 -6.59 4.56
CA GLY A 149 -18.99 -7.19 5.89
C GLY A 149 -19.41 -6.27 7.04
N TYR A 150 -19.33 -4.96 6.84
CA TYR A 150 -19.79 -3.96 7.80
C TYR A 150 -21.25 -3.52 7.57
N GLY A 151 -21.96 -4.11 6.62
CA GLY A 151 -23.37 -3.82 6.36
C GLY A 151 -23.61 -2.43 5.73
N VAL A 152 -22.58 -1.82 5.16
CA VAL A 152 -22.57 -0.44 4.64
C VAL A 152 -22.38 -0.39 3.11
N GLN A 153 -22.74 -1.47 2.42
CA GLN A 153 -22.56 -1.65 0.97
C GLN A 153 -23.15 -0.51 0.12
N LYS A 154 -24.20 0.17 0.62
CA LYS A 154 -24.84 1.31 -0.05
C LYS A 154 -23.90 2.49 -0.34
N TYR A 155 -22.76 2.60 0.35
CA TYR A 155 -21.77 3.66 0.10
C TYR A 155 -20.64 3.24 -0.85
N TYR A 156 -20.56 1.95 -1.24
CA TYR A 156 -19.41 1.42 -1.97
C TYR A 156 -19.21 2.07 -3.34
N ASP A 157 -20.26 2.19 -4.15
CA ASP A 157 -20.13 2.71 -5.52
C ASP A 157 -19.58 4.15 -5.53
N SER A 158 -20.14 5.02 -4.68
CA SER A 158 -19.65 6.39 -4.53
C SER A 158 -18.21 6.44 -4.01
N HIS A 159 -17.86 5.54 -3.09
CA HIS A 159 -16.49 5.43 -2.61
C HIS A 159 -15.53 5.00 -3.73
N ALA A 160 -15.86 3.94 -4.47
CA ALA A 160 -15.05 3.37 -5.53
C ALA A 160 -14.79 4.34 -6.69
N GLU A 161 -15.76 5.22 -7.00
CA GLU A 161 -15.60 6.32 -7.97
C GLU A 161 -14.68 7.44 -7.48
N SER A 162 -14.61 7.65 -6.16
CA SER A 162 -13.76 8.67 -5.54
C SER A 162 -12.30 8.26 -5.41
N ILE A 163 -11.97 6.97 -5.58
CA ILE A 163 -10.62 6.46 -5.38
C ILE A 163 -9.67 6.94 -6.48
N THR A 164 -8.51 7.42 -6.06
CA THR A 164 -7.31 7.64 -6.88
C THR A 164 -6.20 6.71 -6.42
N ALA A 165 -5.19 6.52 -7.26
CA ALA A 165 -4.05 5.69 -6.92
C ALA A 165 -2.71 6.33 -7.29
N LEU A 166 -1.68 5.99 -6.51
CA LEU A 166 -0.27 6.26 -6.80
C LEU A 166 0.45 4.92 -6.85
N LEU A 167 1.04 4.57 -7.99
CA LEU A 167 1.98 3.46 -8.04
C LEU A 167 3.36 3.97 -7.66
N ARG A 168 3.94 3.46 -6.57
CA ARG A 168 5.34 3.70 -6.23
C ARG A 168 6.19 2.50 -6.58
N VAL A 169 7.30 2.77 -7.24
CA VAL A 169 8.38 1.81 -7.45
C VAL A 169 9.55 2.16 -6.54
N ASN A 170 10.16 1.16 -5.91
CA ASN A 170 11.25 1.33 -4.96
C ASN A 170 12.39 0.38 -5.29
N LYS A 171 13.63 0.85 -5.11
CA LYS A 171 14.87 0.08 -5.17
C LYS A 171 15.63 0.29 -3.87
N TYR A 172 16.08 -0.81 -3.28
CA TYR A 172 16.93 -0.82 -2.10
C TYR A 172 18.22 -1.54 -2.47
N ARG A 173 19.33 -0.81 -2.47
CA ARG A 173 20.64 -1.30 -2.90
C ARG A 173 21.18 -2.37 -1.92
N GLY A 174 21.95 -3.33 -2.43
CA GLY A 174 22.54 -4.40 -1.60
C GLY A 174 23.81 -3.96 -0.86
N PRO A 175 24.23 -4.62 0.24
CA PRO A 175 25.43 -4.31 1.05
C PRO A 175 26.73 -4.33 0.26
N ALA A 176 26.81 -5.17 -0.78
CA ALA A 176 27.95 -5.23 -1.67
C ALA A 176 28.23 -3.88 -2.38
N GLU A 177 27.22 -3.01 -2.46
CA GLU A 177 27.34 -1.66 -3.01
C GLU A 177 27.73 -0.60 -1.95
N ILE A 178 27.72 -0.95 -0.65
CA ILE A 178 27.63 0.01 0.48
C ILE A 178 28.62 -0.31 1.61
N ASN A 179 29.40 -1.40 1.49
CA ASN A 179 30.43 -1.85 2.44
C ASN A 179 29.95 -1.93 3.91
N ASN A 180 28.67 -2.24 4.13
CA ASN A 180 28.09 -2.37 5.47
C ASN A 180 27.22 -3.63 5.56
N HIS A 181 27.63 -4.60 6.38
CA HIS A 181 27.03 -5.94 6.45
C HIS A 181 26.05 -6.13 7.61
N GLU A 182 25.75 -5.08 8.38
CA GLU A 182 24.79 -5.17 9.50
C GLU A 182 23.34 -4.98 9.04
N ALA A 183 22.41 -5.67 9.70
CA ALA A 183 20.98 -5.49 9.46
C ALA A 183 20.58 -4.05 9.80
N MET A 184 20.20 -3.28 8.78
CA MET A 184 19.86 -1.86 8.90
C MET A 184 18.37 -1.66 8.67
N ILE A 185 17.75 -0.78 9.45
CA ILE A 185 16.43 -0.23 9.12
C ILE A 185 16.60 0.70 7.92
N VAL A 186 16.02 0.33 6.79
CA VAL A 186 16.10 1.07 5.52
C VAL A 186 14.95 2.04 5.38
N ILE A 187 13.74 1.61 5.75
CA ILE A 187 12.59 2.49 5.89
C ILE A 187 12.14 2.41 7.35
N PRO A 188 12.06 3.54 8.09
CA PRO A 188 11.68 3.55 9.50
C PRO A 188 10.24 3.05 9.70
N SER A 189 9.91 2.74 10.95
CA SER A 189 8.53 2.38 11.33
C SER A 189 7.57 3.50 10.97
N HIS A 190 6.50 3.17 10.25
CA HIS A 190 5.43 4.09 9.91
C HIS A 190 4.12 3.35 9.65
N THR A 191 3.01 4.10 9.58
CA THR A 191 1.74 3.64 9.01
C THR A 191 1.48 4.40 7.70
N ASP A 192 0.80 3.76 6.76
CA ASP A 192 0.42 4.40 5.52
C ASP A 192 -0.74 5.38 5.75
N LYS A 193 -0.67 6.57 5.17
CA LYS A 193 -1.74 7.59 5.25
C LYS A 193 -2.84 7.39 4.19
N THR A 194 -2.98 6.17 3.70
CA THR A 194 -3.78 5.76 2.53
C THR A 194 -5.08 5.08 2.98
N PHE A 195 -5.92 4.65 2.03
CA PHE A 195 -7.01 3.72 2.32
C PHE A 195 -6.48 2.28 2.36
N VAL A 196 -6.11 1.76 1.19
CA VAL A 196 -5.53 0.43 1.01
C VAL A 196 -4.21 0.58 0.27
N THR A 197 -3.21 -0.17 0.73
CA THR A 197 -1.92 -0.35 0.08
C THR A 197 -1.81 -1.79 -0.42
N ILE A 198 -1.48 -1.96 -1.70
CA ILE A 198 -1.14 -3.27 -2.26
C ILE A 198 0.36 -3.30 -2.57
N LEU A 199 1.09 -4.17 -1.89
CA LEU A 199 2.53 -4.30 -2.01
C LEU A 199 2.92 -5.60 -2.72
N GLN A 200 3.82 -5.50 -3.69
CA GLN A 200 4.52 -6.64 -4.30
C GLN A 200 6.03 -6.42 -4.22
N GLN A 201 6.79 -7.52 -4.13
CA GLN A 201 8.25 -7.46 -4.05
C GLN A 201 8.90 -8.57 -4.87
N ASN A 202 10.17 -8.38 -5.21
CA ASN A 202 10.98 -9.47 -5.76
C ASN A 202 11.30 -10.51 -4.66
N HIS A 203 12.05 -11.55 -5.01
CA HIS A 203 12.44 -12.64 -4.10
C HIS A 203 13.33 -12.22 -2.90
N VAL A 204 13.59 -10.93 -2.72
CA VAL A 204 14.41 -10.39 -1.63
C VAL A 204 13.49 -9.85 -0.54
N ASN A 205 13.54 -10.49 0.63
CA ASN A 205 12.74 -10.12 1.79
C ASN A 205 13.27 -8.83 2.44
N GLY A 206 12.38 -8.17 3.19
CA GLY A 206 12.75 -6.97 3.95
C GLY A 206 11.58 -6.31 4.66
N LEU A 207 10.33 -6.61 4.28
CA LEU A 207 9.16 -6.10 4.97
C LEU A 207 9.00 -6.76 6.35
N GLU A 208 8.84 -5.93 7.37
CA GLU A 208 8.34 -6.33 8.69
C GLU A 208 7.08 -5.53 9.00
N ILE A 209 6.06 -6.22 9.51
CA ILE A 209 4.75 -5.66 9.87
C ILE A 209 4.52 -5.93 11.35
N LYS A 210 3.89 -5.00 12.06
CA LYS A 210 3.53 -5.13 13.46
C LYS A 210 2.00 -5.18 13.59
N PRO A 211 1.41 -6.38 13.73
CA PRO A 211 -0.02 -6.56 14.00
C PRO A 211 -0.45 -5.93 15.31
N ARG A 212 -1.76 -5.99 15.60
CA ARG A 212 -2.36 -5.43 16.83
C ARG A 212 -1.77 -6.00 18.13
N ASN A 213 -1.21 -7.22 18.09
CA ASN A 213 -0.51 -7.84 19.22
C ASN A 213 0.85 -7.19 19.57
N GLY A 214 1.37 -6.30 18.71
CA GLY A 214 2.59 -5.53 18.94
C GLY A 214 3.89 -6.24 18.58
N GLU A 215 3.85 -7.48 18.10
CA GLU A 215 5.05 -8.25 17.74
C GLU A 215 5.42 -8.09 16.27
N TRP A 216 6.69 -7.79 15.97
CA TRP A 216 7.15 -7.65 14.59
C TRP A 216 7.18 -9.01 13.87
N VAL A 217 6.48 -9.09 12.74
CA VAL A 217 6.40 -10.25 11.85
C VAL A 217 7.18 -9.97 10.57
N SER A 218 8.17 -10.82 10.28
CA SER A 218 8.85 -10.80 8.98
C SER A 218 7.98 -11.44 7.90
N VAL A 219 7.77 -10.72 6.80
CA VAL A 219 6.93 -11.20 5.70
C VAL A 219 7.79 -11.86 4.63
N THR A 220 7.41 -13.07 4.23
CA THR A 220 8.00 -13.82 3.10
C THR A 220 6.88 -14.19 2.14
N PRO A 221 6.47 -13.26 1.24
CA PRO A 221 5.37 -13.49 0.31
C PRO A 221 5.68 -14.63 -0.66
N LEU A 222 4.63 -15.36 -1.04
CA LEU A 222 4.62 -16.27 -2.16
C LEU A 222 4.93 -15.54 -3.47
N ALA A 223 5.47 -16.27 -4.44
CA ALA A 223 5.75 -15.71 -5.75
C ALA A 223 4.44 -15.28 -6.44
N GLY A 224 4.35 -14.01 -6.83
CA GLY A 224 3.17 -13.45 -7.50
C GLY A 224 1.99 -13.12 -6.58
N SER A 225 2.11 -13.31 -5.26
CA SER A 225 1.11 -12.83 -4.31
C SER A 225 1.27 -11.34 -4.02
N SER A 226 0.29 -10.76 -3.36
CA SER A 226 0.31 -9.35 -2.95
C SER A 226 0.06 -9.22 -1.47
N ILE A 227 0.78 -8.33 -0.78
CA ILE A 227 0.42 -7.96 0.59
C ILE A 227 -0.60 -6.83 0.51
N VAL A 228 -1.78 -7.05 1.09
CA VAL A 228 -2.82 -6.04 1.27
C VAL A 228 -2.65 -5.46 2.66
N MET A 229 -2.63 -4.14 2.78
CA MET A 229 -2.47 -3.43 4.05
C MET A 229 -3.42 -2.25 4.14
N ILE A 230 -3.90 -1.97 5.36
CA ILE A 230 -4.82 -0.88 5.65
C ILE A 230 -4.05 0.35 6.10
N GLY A 231 -4.38 1.49 5.51
CA GLY A 231 -3.85 2.78 5.92
C GLY A 231 -4.75 3.51 6.92
N ASP A 232 -4.20 4.56 7.51
CA ASP A 232 -4.82 5.41 8.51
C ASP A 232 -6.17 5.98 8.04
N ALA A 233 -6.34 6.25 6.74
CA ALA A 233 -7.60 6.80 6.23
C ALA A 233 -8.74 5.78 6.31
N PHE A 234 -8.47 4.50 6.07
CA PHE A 234 -9.48 3.46 6.14
C PHE A 234 -9.74 2.99 7.59
N LEU A 235 -8.70 3.02 8.44
CA LEU A 235 -8.85 2.96 9.90
C LEU A 235 -9.85 4.03 10.39
N ALA A 236 -9.67 5.29 9.97
CA ALA A 236 -10.55 6.38 10.38
C ALA A 236 -11.97 6.24 9.81
N TRP A 237 -12.09 5.87 8.53
CA TRP A 237 -13.39 5.58 7.90
C TRP A 237 -14.14 4.46 8.62
N SER A 238 -13.45 3.42 9.10
CA SER A 238 -14.06 2.31 9.84
C SER A 238 -14.36 2.65 11.30
N ASN A 239 -14.20 3.91 11.71
CA ASN A 239 -14.31 4.37 13.10
C ASN A 239 -13.46 3.53 14.08
N GLY A 240 -12.25 3.15 13.66
CA GLY A 240 -11.31 2.40 14.52
C GLY A 240 -11.43 0.87 14.48
N ARG A 241 -12.35 0.30 13.70
CA ARG A 241 -12.54 -1.17 13.62
C ARG A 241 -11.36 -1.86 12.96
N LEU A 242 -11.00 -1.42 11.76
CA LEU A 242 -9.82 -1.92 11.03
C LEU A 242 -8.54 -1.49 11.75
N HIS A 243 -7.44 -2.21 11.55
CA HIS A 243 -6.13 -1.83 12.08
C HIS A 243 -5.23 -1.28 10.96
N SER A 244 -4.61 -0.11 11.15
CA SER A 244 -3.49 0.31 10.31
C SER A 244 -2.18 -0.11 10.98
N PRO A 245 -1.45 -1.10 10.43
CA PRO A 245 -0.30 -1.66 11.10
C PRO A 245 0.95 -0.81 10.89
N GLU A 246 1.75 -0.67 11.93
CA GLU A 246 3.12 -0.17 11.76
C GLU A 246 3.89 -1.16 10.90
N HIS A 247 4.66 -0.65 9.95
CA HIS A 247 5.54 -1.46 9.12
C HIS A 247 6.86 -0.75 8.86
N ARG A 248 7.88 -1.54 8.55
CA ARG A 248 9.23 -1.06 8.25
C ARG A 248 9.89 -1.93 7.19
N VAL A 249 10.93 -1.39 6.57
CA VAL A 249 11.81 -2.18 5.69
C VAL A 249 13.14 -2.36 6.39
N VAL A 250 13.48 -3.61 6.69
CA VAL A 250 14.80 -4.01 7.15
C VAL A 250 15.60 -4.60 6.01
N HIS A 251 16.88 -4.31 6.01
CA HIS A 251 17.80 -4.90 5.06
C HIS A 251 18.18 -6.32 5.51
N LYS A 252 17.95 -7.33 4.64
CA LYS A 252 18.33 -8.73 4.90
C LYS A 252 18.93 -9.34 3.62
N GLY A 253 20.26 -9.54 3.61
CA GLY A 253 20.97 -10.27 2.56
C GLY A 253 21.69 -9.38 1.53
N ASP A 254 22.30 -10.00 0.50
CA ASP A 254 23.28 -9.30 -0.34
C ASP A 254 22.73 -8.77 -1.68
N LYS A 255 21.43 -8.89 -1.92
CA LYS A 255 20.81 -8.60 -3.21
C LYS A 255 19.97 -7.34 -3.17
N THR A 256 19.92 -6.64 -4.30
CA THR A 256 19.03 -5.50 -4.51
C THR A 256 17.57 -5.92 -4.41
N ARG A 257 16.81 -5.23 -3.55
CA ARG A 257 15.37 -5.44 -3.37
C ARG A 257 14.61 -4.43 -4.22
N TYR A 258 13.59 -4.90 -4.92
CA TYR A 258 12.63 -4.06 -5.62
C TYR A 258 11.25 -4.28 -5.01
N SER A 259 10.49 -3.20 -4.82
CA SER A 259 9.09 -3.29 -4.41
C SER A 259 8.18 -2.31 -5.13
N LEU A 260 6.98 -2.77 -5.41
CA LEU A 260 5.85 -2.02 -5.96
C LEU A 260 4.86 -1.79 -4.84
N ALA A 261 4.37 -0.56 -4.68
CA ALA A 261 3.27 -0.24 -3.78
C ALA A 261 2.22 0.55 -4.55
N LEU A 262 1.00 0.01 -4.68
CA LEU A 262 -0.15 0.78 -5.14
C LEU A 262 -0.86 1.35 -3.91
N PHE A 263 -0.79 2.66 -3.74
CA PHE A 263 -1.46 3.39 -2.68
C PHE A 263 -2.79 3.95 -3.19
N THR A 264 -3.88 3.77 -2.44
CA THR A 264 -5.19 4.33 -2.78
C THR A 264 -5.57 5.50 -1.86
N PHE A 265 -6.23 6.51 -2.42
CA PHE A 265 -6.68 7.71 -1.71
C PHE A 265 -8.10 8.08 -2.11
N SER A 266 -8.87 8.64 -1.18
CA SER A 266 -10.18 9.23 -1.48
C SER A 266 -10.05 10.68 -1.96
N LYS A 267 -10.77 11.04 -3.04
CA LYS A 267 -11.02 12.45 -3.42
C LYS A 267 -12.08 13.13 -2.55
N ASN A 268 -12.96 12.35 -1.94
CA ASN A 268 -13.99 12.84 -1.04
C ASN A 268 -13.44 12.95 0.38
N LEU A 269 -14.10 13.76 1.22
CA LEU A 269 -13.84 13.76 2.65
C LEU A 269 -13.98 12.35 3.22
N VAL A 270 -12.99 11.93 3.99
CA VAL A 270 -13.00 10.68 4.74
C VAL A 270 -13.86 10.91 5.98
N GLN A 271 -14.93 10.13 6.10
CA GLN A 271 -15.86 10.16 7.22
C GLN A 271 -16.40 8.77 7.48
N ALA A 272 -16.60 8.43 8.75
CA ALA A 272 -17.19 7.16 9.11
C ALA A 272 -18.66 7.11 8.68
N PRO A 273 -19.15 5.98 8.14
CA PRO A 273 -20.58 5.74 7.99
C PRO A 273 -21.30 5.86 9.33
N GLU A 274 -22.50 6.43 9.33
CA GLU A 274 -23.30 6.61 10.54
C GLU A 274 -23.58 5.27 11.24
N GLU A 275 -23.71 4.18 10.48
CA GLU A 275 -23.93 2.83 11.00
C GLU A 275 -22.75 2.27 11.80
N LEU A 276 -21.54 2.85 11.68
CA LEU A 276 -20.35 2.42 12.43
C LEU A 276 -20.11 3.26 13.69
N VAL A 277 -21.01 4.20 13.98
CA VAL A 277 -20.91 5.14 15.10
C VAL A 277 -22.15 5.00 15.99
N ASP A 278 -21.94 4.78 17.27
CA ASP A 278 -23.00 4.74 18.26
C ASP A 278 -22.52 5.36 19.59
N ASP A 279 -23.44 5.92 20.38
CA ASP A 279 -23.09 6.69 21.59
C ASP A 279 -22.68 5.81 22.78
N GLU A 280 -22.87 4.48 22.71
CA GLU A 280 -22.70 3.57 23.85
C GLU A 280 -21.42 2.72 23.75
N GLU A 281 -21.20 2.05 22.62
CA GLU A 281 -20.11 1.10 22.39
C GLU A 281 -19.04 1.66 21.43
N HIS A 282 -19.41 2.43 20.42
CA HIS A 282 -18.48 2.93 19.37
C HIS A 282 -18.65 4.43 19.09
N PRO A 283 -18.28 5.32 20.04
CA PRO A 283 -18.38 6.76 19.82
C PRO A 283 -17.52 7.22 18.66
N LEU A 284 -17.87 8.36 18.06
CA LEU A 284 -17.13 8.92 16.93
C LEU A 284 -15.68 9.21 17.35
N MET A 285 -14.71 8.57 16.68
CA MET A 285 -13.29 8.72 16.98
C MET A 285 -12.60 9.78 16.12
N PHE A 286 -13.12 10.04 14.92
CA PHE A 286 -12.49 10.91 13.93
C PHE A 286 -13.52 11.84 13.25
N LYS A 287 -13.18 13.13 13.16
CA LYS A 287 -13.94 14.15 12.41
C LYS A 287 -13.72 13.98 10.91
N PRO A 288 -14.68 14.37 10.04
CA PRO A 288 -14.47 14.35 8.59
C PRO A 288 -13.22 15.12 8.16
N PHE A 289 -12.42 14.56 7.25
CA PHE A 289 -11.13 15.15 6.86
C PHE A 289 -10.73 14.88 5.40
N ASP A 290 -9.86 15.72 4.85
CA ASP A 290 -9.26 15.50 3.53
C ASP A 290 -8.10 14.50 3.59
N ASN A 291 -8.15 13.44 2.79
CA ASN A 291 -7.14 12.37 2.83
C ASN A 291 -5.75 12.87 2.40
N ILE A 292 -5.66 13.72 1.38
CA ILE A 292 -4.39 14.28 0.94
C ILE A 292 -3.83 15.24 1.99
N GLY A 293 -4.69 16.03 2.63
CA GLY A 293 -4.32 16.92 3.72
C GLY A 293 -3.72 16.18 4.91
N LEU A 294 -4.14 14.94 5.20
CA LEU A 294 -3.49 14.08 6.21
C LEU A 294 -2.05 13.74 5.82
N ILE A 295 -1.78 13.49 4.53
CA ILE A 295 -0.43 13.22 4.02
C ILE A 295 0.41 14.49 4.12
N ASP A 296 -0.13 15.62 3.68
CA ASP A 296 0.57 16.91 3.75
C ASP A 296 0.90 17.27 5.20
N PHE A 297 -0.06 17.08 6.13
CA PHE A 297 0.16 17.24 7.56
C PHE A 297 1.26 16.32 8.07
N TYR A 298 1.24 15.03 7.71
CA TYR A 298 2.27 14.07 8.12
C TYR A 298 3.68 14.53 7.72
N TYR A 299 3.85 15.17 6.57
CA TYR A 299 5.16 15.69 6.11
C TYR A 299 5.56 17.04 6.71
N THR A 300 4.74 17.66 7.55
CA THR A 300 5.12 18.86 8.30
C THR A 300 6.02 18.52 9.50
N GLU A 301 6.75 19.51 10.02
CA GLU A 301 7.53 19.35 11.25
C GLU A 301 6.65 18.96 12.46
N GLU A 302 5.42 19.45 12.51
CA GLU A 302 4.45 19.09 13.55
C GLU A 302 3.99 17.63 13.39
N GLY A 303 3.59 17.24 12.18
CA GLY A 303 3.13 15.88 11.87
C GLY A 303 4.18 14.80 12.14
N GLN A 304 5.46 15.13 12.00
CA GLN A 304 6.57 14.23 12.32
C GLN A 304 6.88 14.12 13.83
N LYS A 305 6.38 15.04 14.67
CA LYS A 305 6.63 15.06 16.12
C LYS A 305 5.51 14.45 16.94
N VAL A 306 4.31 14.38 16.40
CA VAL A 306 3.15 13.80 17.09
C VAL A 306 3.20 12.28 17.08
N GLU A 307 2.72 11.65 18.15
CA GLU A 307 2.68 10.19 18.28
C GLU A 307 1.75 9.54 17.24
N SER A 308 0.61 10.17 16.97
CA SER A 308 -0.35 9.73 15.95
C SER A 308 -0.74 10.90 15.07
N PRO A 309 -0.20 10.99 13.84
CA PRO A 309 -0.56 12.03 12.89
C PRO A 309 -2.06 12.05 12.58
N LEU A 310 -2.68 10.86 12.49
CA LEU A 310 -4.12 10.73 12.28
C LEU A 310 -4.93 11.38 13.41
N LYS A 311 -4.64 11.03 14.67
CA LYS A 311 -5.38 11.61 15.82
C LYS A 311 -5.14 13.11 15.96
N ALA A 312 -3.92 13.59 15.70
CA ALA A 312 -3.62 15.02 15.73
C ALA A 312 -4.37 15.78 14.64
N TYR A 313 -4.51 15.20 13.45
CA TYR A 313 -5.15 15.84 12.31
C TYR A 313 -6.68 15.85 12.39
N CYS A 314 -7.29 14.73 12.80
CA CYS A 314 -8.74 14.57 12.73
C CYS A 314 -9.37 13.87 13.94
N GLY A 315 -8.66 13.67 15.05
CA GLY A 315 -9.23 13.09 16.27
C GLY A 315 -10.38 13.92 16.85
N VAL A 316 -11.35 13.25 17.48
CA VAL A 316 -12.41 13.89 18.28
C VAL A 316 -11.89 14.29 19.65
#